data_AF-A0A6A7LIN0-F1
#
_entry.id   AF-A0A6A7LIN0-F1
#
_cell.length_a   1.000
_cell.length_b   1.000
_cell.length_c   1.000
_cell.angle_alpha   90.00
_cell.angle_beta   90.00
_cell.angle_gamma   90.00
#
_symmetry.space_group_name_H-M   'P 1'
#
loop_
_entity.id
_entity.type
_entity.pdbx_description
1 polymer ?
#
loop_
_entity_poly.entity_id
_entity_poly.type
_entity_poly.pdbx_seq_one_letter_code
_entity_poly.pdbx_strand_id
1 'polypeptide(L)'
;MNTTSLIDRLKVEDEKLNVELEESHGDCEKMKAVFEKRIDLYKQTLKEESLTELDRLRLENKKEWTLNHLLNLIIEKELRDKITSLTKRVYKLEKAVELGEGA
;
A
#
# COMPACT_ATOMS: atom_id res chain seq x y z
N MET A 1 8.32 -31.74 5.98
CA MET A 1 9.16 -30.52 5.89
C MET A 1 9.02 -29.75 7.21
N ASN A 2 10.11 -29.18 7.73
CA ASN A 2 10.14 -28.54 9.05
C ASN A 2 9.58 -27.11 8.96
N THR A 3 8.52 -26.80 9.70
CA THR A 3 7.80 -25.51 9.68
C THR A 3 8.68 -24.32 9.98
N THR A 4 9.66 -24.49 10.86
CA THR A 4 10.65 -23.47 11.22
C THR A 4 11.38 -22.95 9.99
N SER A 5 11.72 -23.81 9.03
CA SER A 5 12.40 -23.42 7.80
C SER A 5 11.52 -22.62 6.83
N LEU A 6 10.20 -22.81 6.84
CA LEU A 6 9.27 -22.02 6.03
C LEU A 6 9.12 -20.61 6.59
N ILE A 7 8.86 -20.50 7.90
CA ILE A 7 8.69 -19.21 8.58
C ILE A 7 9.97 -18.38 8.55
N ASP A 8 11.14 -19.00 8.66
CA ASP A 8 12.40 -18.26 8.58
C ASP A 8 12.68 -17.73 7.16
N ARG A 9 12.31 -18.48 6.11
CA ARG A 9 12.35 -17.97 4.73
C ARG A 9 11.37 -16.81 4.53
N LEU A 10 10.15 -16.93 5.06
CA LEU A 10 9.17 -15.86 5.01
C LEU A 10 9.71 -14.58 5.65
N LYS A 11 10.35 -14.67 6.83
CA LYS A 11 10.94 -13.50 7.51
C LYS A 11 12.00 -12.81 6.65
N VAL A 12 12.86 -13.57 5.99
CA VAL A 12 13.92 -13.01 5.13
C VAL A 12 13.32 -12.26 3.95
N GLU A 13 12.32 -12.83 3.28
CA GLU A 13 11.63 -12.14 2.17
C GLU A 13 10.82 -10.93 2.65
N ASP A 14 10.16 -11.03 3.80
CA ASP A 14 9.40 -9.92 4.40
C ASP A 14 10.31 -8.74 4.76
N GLU A 15 11.53 -9.01 5.21
CA GLU A 15 12.55 -8.01 5.54
C GLU A 15 13.11 -7.33 4.28
N LYS A 16 13.33 -8.07 3.19
CA LYS A 16 13.67 -7.45 1.91
C LYS A 16 12.59 -6.46 1.46
N LEU A 17 11.32 -6.84 1.63
CA LEU A 17 10.20 -5.95 1.33
C LEU A 17 10.12 -4.74 2.28
N ASN A 18 10.63 -4.83 3.52
CA ASN A 18 10.76 -3.66 4.39
C ASN A 18 11.79 -2.68 3.83
N VAL A 19 12.94 -3.17 3.39
CA VAL A 19 13.97 -2.34 2.75
C VAL A 19 13.43 -1.70 1.47
N GLU A 20 12.77 -2.47 0.58
CA GLU A 20 12.14 -1.90 -0.62
C GLU A 20 11.09 -0.83 -0.28
N LEU A 21 10.34 -0.99 0.83
CA LEU A 21 9.37 0.00 1.28
C LEU A 21 10.05 1.28 1.76
N GLU A 22 11.16 1.19 2.49
CA GLU A 22 11.95 2.35 2.94
C GLU A 22 12.55 3.11 1.74
N GLU A 23 13.08 2.37 0.76
CA GLU A 23 13.64 2.91 -0.49
C GLU A 23 12.59 3.52 -1.42
N SER A 24 11.29 3.32 -1.14
CA SER A 24 10.22 4.00 -1.88
C SER A 24 10.24 5.51 -1.66
N HIS A 25 10.80 5.98 -0.54
CA HIS A 25 10.79 7.39 -0.12
C HIS A 25 9.39 8.04 -0.15
N GLY A 26 8.35 7.25 0.13
CA GLY A 26 6.96 7.74 0.14
C GLY A 26 6.31 7.84 -1.24
N ASP A 27 6.98 7.36 -2.30
CA ASP A 27 6.38 7.25 -3.63
C ASP A 27 5.21 6.25 -3.59
N CYS A 28 4.01 6.74 -3.90
CA CYS A 28 2.79 5.97 -3.78
C CYS A 28 2.79 4.72 -4.67
N GLU A 29 3.29 4.79 -5.91
CA GLU A 29 3.28 3.64 -6.81
C GLU A 29 4.30 2.59 -6.38
N LYS A 30 5.47 3.01 -5.90
CA LYS A 30 6.46 2.09 -5.35
C LYS A 30 5.94 1.39 -4.08
N MET A 31 5.37 2.15 -3.15
CA MET A 31 4.77 1.59 -1.93
C MET A 31 3.64 0.61 -2.25
N LYS A 32 2.78 0.97 -3.20
CA LYS A 32 1.71 0.09 -3.71
C LYS A 32 2.27 -1.24 -4.19
N ALA A 33 3.28 -1.21 -5.05
CA ALA A 33 3.90 -2.41 -5.59
C ALA A 33 4.52 -3.30 -4.48
N VAL A 34 5.15 -2.70 -3.46
CA VAL A 34 5.71 -3.45 -2.33
C VAL A 34 4.59 -4.13 -1.51
N PHE A 35 3.49 -3.43 -1.24
CA PHE A 35 2.34 -4.03 -0.54
C PHE A 35 1.71 -5.18 -1.34
N GLU A 36 1.55 -5.04 -2.66
CA GLU A 36 1.05 -6.10 -3.53
C GLU A 36 1.96 -7.35 -3.49
N LYS A 37 3.28 -7.17 -3.61
CA LYS A 37 4.27 -8.26 -3.46
C LYS A 37 4.15 -8.95 -2.10
N ARG A 38 4.02 -8.17 -1.01
CA ARG A 38 3.90 -8.69 0.36
C ARG A 38 2.62 -9.51 0.54
N ILE A 39 1.50 -9.03 0.02
CA ILE A 39 0.22 -9.76 0.03
C ILE A 39 0.36 -11.10 -0.69
N ASP A 40 1.01 -11.12 -1.86
CA ASP A 40 1.20 -12.34 -2.63
C ASP A 40 2.14 -13.34 -1.93
N LEU A 41 3.23 -12.85 -1.31
CA LEU A 41 4.11 -13.66 -0.46
C LEU A 41 3.33 -14.35 0.68
N TYR A 42 2.48 -13.60 1.38
CA TYR A 42 1.66 -14.14 2.46
C TYR A 42 0.61 -15.13 1.94
N LYS A 43 -0.08 -14.82 0.84
CA LYS A 43 -1.04 -15.74 0.19
C LYS A 43 -0.39 -17.05 -0.24
N GLN A 44 0.81 -17.00 -0.80
CA GLN A 44 1.54 -18.21 -1.19
C GLN A 44 1.89 -19.04 0.04
N THR A 45 2.43 -18.40 1.09
CA THR A 45 2.81 -19.09 2.33
C THR A 45 1.60 -19.71 3.04
N LEU A 46 0.44 -19.05 3.04
CA LEU A 46 -0.80 -19.57 3.63
C LEU A 46 -1.31 -20.87 2.98
N LYS A 47 -0.89 -21.19 1.76
CA LYS A 47 -1.25 -22.46 1.09
C LYS A 47 -0.48 -23.66 1.63
N GLU A 48 0.59 -23.43 2.40
CA GLU A 48 1.41 -24.50 2.96
C GLU A 48 0.66 -25.22 4.09
N GLU A 49 0.49 -26.53 3.93
CA GLU A 49 -0.18 -27.39 4.94
C GLU A 49 0.65 -27.53 6.22
N SER A 50 1.96 -27.32 6.12
CA SER A 50 2.85 -27.46 7.27
C SER A 50 2.60 -26.40 8.34
N LEU A 51 2.02 -25.24 8.01
CA LEU A 51 1.81 -24.16 8.98
C LEU A 51 1.00 -24.61 10.20
N THR A 52 1.48 -24.24 11.39
CA THR A 52 0.68 -24.35 12.60
C THR A 52 -0.53 -23.42 12.50
N GLU A 53 -1.61 -23.74 13.22
CA GLU A 53 -2.80 -22.89 13.27
C GLU A 53 -2.49 -21.48 13.76
N LEU A 54 -1.60 -21.35 14.76
CA LEU A 54 -1.14 -20.07 15.27
C LEU A 54 -0.38 -19.26 14.21
N ASP A 55 0.52 -19.90 13.46
CA ASP A 55 1.26 -19.23 12.40
C ASP A 55 0.33 -18.79 11.26
N ARG A 56 -0.65 -19.63 10.91
CA ARG A 56 -1.69 -19.31 9.93
C ARG A 56 -2.49 -18.09 10.35
N LEU A 57 -2.96 -18.04 11.59
CA LEU A 57 -3.70 -16.89 12.14
C LEU A 57 -2.86 -15.61 12.16
N ARG A 58 -1.60 -15.70 12.58
CA ARG A 58 -0.68 -14.54 12.56
C ARG A 58 -0.46 -14.02 11.15
N LEU A 59 -0.30 -14.92 10.18
CA LEU A 59 -0.05 -14.55 8.80
C LEU A 59 -1.30 -13.97 8.11
N GLU A 60 -2.48 -14.51 8.39
CA GLU A 60 -3.75 -13.92 7.97
C GLU A 60 -3.90 -12.49 8.49
N ASN A 61 -3.64 -12.25 9.78
CA ASN A 61 -3.70 -10.91 10.35
C ASN A 61 -2.70 -9.94 9.69
N LYS A 62 -1.46 -10.38 9.41
CA LYS A 62 -0.47 -9.56 8.70
C LYS A 62 -0.91 -9.23 7.27
N LYS A 63 -1.52 -10.19 6.57
CA LYS A 63 -2.07 -10.00 5.23
C LYS A 63 -3.20 -8.98 5.24
N GLU A 64 -4.13 -9.10 6.19
CA GLU A 64 -5.24 -8.16 6.33
C GLU A 64 -4.76 -6.74 6.62
N TRP A 65 -3.77 -6.60 7.51
CA TRP A 65 -3.16 -5.32 7.80
C TRP A 65 -2.52 -4.70 6.55
N THR A 66 -1.78 -5.50 5.77
CA THR A 66 -1.15 -5.05 4.51
C THR A 66 -2.19 -4.63 3.47
N LEU A 67 -3.30 -5.38 3.34
CA LEU A 67 -4.43 -5.01 2.48
C LEU A 67 -5.05 -3.68 2.87
N ASN A 68 -5.23 -3.43 4.17
CA ASN A 68 -5.76 -2.17 4.66
C ASN A 68 -4.83 -0.98 4.34
N HIS A 69 -3.51 -1.16 4.47
CA HIS A 69 -2.55 -0.12 4.07
C HIS A 69 -2.57 0.17 2.57
N LEU A 70 -2.67 -0.87 1.75
CA LEU A 70 -2.81 -0.72 0.31
C LEU A 70 -4.09 0.05 -0.05
N LEU A 71 -5.22 -0.29 0.59
CA LEU A 71 -6.49 0.40 0.37
C LEU A 71 -6.38 1.89 0.73
N ASN A 72 -5.82 2.22 1.89
CA ASN A 72 -5.61 3.61 2.30
C ASN A 72 -4.76 4.38 1.30
N LEU A 73 -3.68 3.77 0.78
CA LEU A 73 -2.83 4.41 -0.21
C LEU A 73 -3.54 4.69 -1.53
N ILE A 74 -4.43 3.79 -1.97
CA ILE A 74 -5.30 4.01 -3.14
C ILE A 74 -6.26 5.18 -2.89
N ILE A 75 -6.94 5.18 -1.74
CA ILE A 75 -7.90 6.24 -1.38
C ILE A 75 -7.19 7.60 -1.31
N GLU A 76 -6.04 7.67 -0.66
CA GLU A 76 -5.25 8.91 -0.53
C GLU A 76 -4.82 9.46 -1.90
N LYS A 77 -4.45 8.59 -2.83
CA LYS A 77 -4.13 9.00 -4.20
C LYS A 77 -5.36 9.58 -4.92
N GLU A 78 -6.49 8.90 -4.88
CA GLU A 78 -7.73 9.37 -5.51
C GLU A 78 -8.20 10.72 -4.92
N LEU A 79 -8.12 10.87 -3.60
CA LEU A 79 -8.46 12.12 -2.92
C LEU A 79 -7.52 13.25 -3.33
N ARG A 80 -6.20 13.00 -3.38
CA ARG A 80 -5.20 13.99 -3.81
C ARG A 80 -5.44 14.47 -5.24
N ASP A 81 -5.75 13.56 -6.16
CA ASP A 81 -6.04 13.90 -7.55
C ASP A 81 -7.31 14.77 -7.66
N LYS A 82 -8.36 14.40 -6.91
CA LYS A 82 -9.60 15.17 -6.85
C LYS A 82 -9.39 16.57 -6.27
N ILE A 83 -8.67 16.68 -5.15
CA ILE A 83 -8.34 17.97 -4.52
C ILE A 83 -7.55 18.84 -5.50
N THR A 84 -6.50 18.29 -6.13
CA THR A 84 -5.68 19.02 -7.11
C THR A 84 -6.51 19.56 -8.27
N SER A 85 -7.43 18.74 -8.80
CA SER A 85 -8.34 19.14 -9.87
C SER A 85 -9.29 20.26 -9.44
N LEU A 86 -9.88 20.15 -8.24
CA LEU A 86 -10.77 21.17 -7.68
C LEU A 86 -10.03 22.49 -7.43
N THR A 87 -8.85 22.46 -6.82
CA THR A 87 -8.02 23.65 -6.58
C THR A 87 -7.71 24.38 -7.87
N LYS A 88 -7.33 23.66 -8.94
CA LYS A 88 -7.10 24.27 -10.27
C LYS A 88 -8.35 24.93 -10.85
N ARG A 89 -9.52 24.34 -10.64
CA ARG A 89 -10.79 24.89 -11.13
C ARG A 89 -11.19 26.14 -10.34
N VAL A 90 -11.08 26.11 -9.02
CA VAL A 90 -11.35 27.26 -8.14
C VAL A 90 -10.47 28.44 -8.54
N TYR A 91 -9.16 28.23 -8.66
CA TYR A 91 -8.22 29.28 -9.08
C TYR A 91 -8.59 29.94 -10.42
N LYS A 92 -9.03 29.14 -11.41
CA LYS A 92 -9.47 29.67 -12.71
C LYS A 92 -10.74 30.51 -12.59
N LEU A 93 -11.68 30.10 -11.73
CA LEU A 93 -12.92 30.84 -11.48
C LEU A 93 -12.62 32.15 -10.75
N GLU A 94 -11.77 32.12 -9.71
CA GLU A 94 -11.33 33.32 -8.98
C GLU A 94 -10.72 34.35 -9.93
N LYS A 95 -9.78 33.93 -10.80
CA LYS A 95 -9.22 34.81 -11.82
C LYS A 95 -10.25 35.36 -12.81
N ALA A 96 -11.22 34.55 -13.22
CA ALA A 96 -12.24 35.00 -14.16
C ALA A 96 -13.16 36.07 -13.54
N VAL A 97 -13.46 35.94 -12.24
CA VAL A 97 -14.20 36.94 -11.48
C VAL A 97 -13.39 38.23 -11.35
N GLU A 98 -12.12 38.15 -10.94
CA GLU A 98 -11.23 39.33 -10.83
C GLU A 98 -11.13 40.12 -12.15
N LEU A 99 -11.05 39.42 -13.28
CA LEU A 99 -10.98 40.04 -14.61
C LEU A 99 -12.34 40.55 -15.10
N GLY A 100 -13.45 39.97 -14.61
CA GLY A 100 -14.82 40.37 -14.94
C GLY A 100 -15.32 41.55 -14.12
N GLU A 101 -14.81 41.74 -12.90
CA GLU A 101 -15.12 42.89 -12.03
C GLU A 101 -14.31 44.16 -12.40
N GLY A 102 -13.30 44.02 -13.27
CA GLY A 102 -12.48 45.13 -13.79
C GLY A 102 -12.94 45.73 -15.12
N ALA A 103 -14.07 45.29 -15.68
CA ALA A 103 -14.66 45.76 -16.95
C ALA A 103 -16.01 46.45 -16.71
#